data_AF-A0A917MZT2-F1
#
_entry.id   AF-A0A917MZT2-F1
#
_cell.length_a   1.000
_cell.length_b   1.000
_cell.length_c   1.000
_cell.angle_alpha   90.00
_cell.angle_beta   90.00
_cell.angle_gamma   90.00
#
_symmetry.space_group_name_H-M   'P 1'
#
loop_
_entity.id
_entity.type
_entity.pdbx_description
1 polymer ?
#
loop_
_entity_poly.entity_id
_entity_poly.type
_entity_poly.pdbx_seq_one_letter_code
_entity_poly.pdbx_strand_id
1 'polypeptide(L)'
;MLLAATVIFTIYGETTLRPYWLKNHIDTYTLADWFPNLLAPMILVLLYTLIKEVNDKAVLFRATCSFVAGLIIYEIVQLFIPSRTFDHKDIIASVVGGAIIYGVVLGVFKLFPPLPDQVSQK
;
A
#
# COMPACT_ATOMS: atom_id res chain seq x y z
N MET A 1 -9.71 -8.58 -9.00
CA MET A 1 -8.46 -9.21 -9.50
C MET A 1 -7.21 -8.53 -8.97
N LEU A 2 -7.07 -7.20 -9.06
CA LEU A 2 -5.87 -6.47 -8.60
C LEU A 2 -5.55 -6.69 -7.11
N LEU A 3 -6.52 -6.53 -6.19
CA LEU A 3 -6.32 -6.82 -4.77
C LEU A 3 -5.82 -8.25 -4.50
N ALA A 4 -6.46 -9.24 -5.12
CA ALA A 4 -6.07 -10.64 -4.95
C ALA A 4 -4.63 -10.88 -5.40
N ALA A 5 -4.24 -10.32 -6.56
CA ALA A 5 -2.87 -10.39 -7.04
C ALA A 5 -1.88 -9.72 -6.06
N THR A 6 -2.22 -8.54 -5.54
CA THR A 6 -1.40 -7.84 -4.53
C THR A 6 -1.26 -8.66 -3.24
N VAL A 7 -2.34 -9.27 -2.75
CA VAL A 7 -2.30 -10.11 -1.53
C VAL A 7 -1.46 -11.37 -1.75
N ILE A 8 -1.65 -12.05 -2.88
CA ILE A 8 -0.84 -13.23 -3.24
C ILE A 8 0.64 -12.85 -3.35
N PHE A 9 0.94 -11.75 -4.03
CA PHE A 9 2.30 -11.23 -4.14
C PHE A 9 2.89 -10.85 -2.78
N THR A 10 2.09 -10.29 -1.88
CA THR A 10 2.52 -9.95 -0.52
C THR A 10 2.86 -11.20 0.29
N ILE A 11 2.00 -12.21 0.26
CA ILE A 11 2.23 -13.49 0.94
C ILE A 11 3.49 -14.16 0.37
N TYR A 12 3.62 -14.22 -0.96
CA TYR A 12 4.80 -14.79 -1.62
C TYR A 12 6.08 -14.01 -1.28
N GLY A 13 5.99 -12.69 -1.29
CA GLY A 13 7.03 -11.76 -0.90
C GLY A 13 7.59 -12.06 0.48
N GLU A 14 6.71 -12.14 1.48
CA GLU A 14 7.10 -12.30 2.87
C GLU A 14 7.52 -13.73 3.22
N THR A 15 6.86 -14.74 2.66
CA THR A 15 7.11 -16.14 3.03
C THR A 15 8.23 -16.79 2.22
N THR A 16 8.48 -16.32 1.00
CA THR A 16 9.42 -16.96 0.06
C THR A 16 10.52 -16.02 -0.37
N LEU A 17 10.17 -14.87 -0.96
CA LEU A 17 11.13 -14.00 -1.63
C LEU A 17 12.11 -13.31 -0.66
N ARG A 18 11.58 -12.68 0.38
CA ARG A 18 12.37 -11.99 1.40
C ARG A 18 13.27 -12.97 2.19
N PRO A 19 12.77 -14.11 2.72
CA PRO A 19 13.63 -15.11 3.36
C PRO A 19 14.71 -15.65 2.42
N TYR A 20 14.39 -15.84 1.14
CA TYR A 20 15.37 -16.28 0.14
C TYR A 20 16.49 -15.25 -0.05
N TRP A 21 16.19 -13.96 -0.17
CA TRP A 21 17.20 -12.91 -0.29
C TRP A 21 18.10 -12.83 0.95
N LEU A 22 17.49 -12.86 2.14
CA LEU A 22 18.22 -12.82 3.40
C LEU A 22 19.13 -14.04 3.58
N LYS A 23 18.63 -15.24 3.26
CA LYS A 23 19.40 -16.49 3.36
C LYS A 23 20.59 -16.55 2.39
N ASN A 24 20.43 -16.01 1.18
CA ASN A 24 21.49 -16.05 0.16
C ASN A 24 22.40 -14.81 0.18
N HIS A 25 22.27 -13.94 1.18
CA HIS A 25 23.02 -12.68 1.30
C HIS A 25 22.97 -11.83 0.02
N ILE A 26 21.82 -11.86 -0.67
CA ILE A 26 21.63 -11.05 -1.88
C ILE A 26 21.49 -9.61 -1.43
N ASP A 27 22.37 -8.75 -1.93
CA ASP A 27 22.27 -7.31 -1.68
C ASP A 27 21.02 -6.77 -2.40
N THR A 28 20.03 -6.38 -1.60
CA THR A 28 18.78 -5.81 -2.10
C THR A 28 18.72 -4.30 -1.93
N TYR A 29 19.82 -3.66 -1.54
CA TYR A 29 19.89 -2.20 -1.34
C TYR A 29 18.68 -1.66 -0.57
N THR A 30 18.28 -2.34 0.53
CA THR A 30 17.12 -2.07 1.42
C THR A 30 15.73 -2.53 0.93
N LEU A 31 15.59 -3.05 -0.29
CA LEU A 31 14.30 -3.47 -0.84
C LEU A 31 13.66 -4.60 -0.03
N ALA A 32 14.45 -5.56 0.46
CA ALA A 32 13.96 -6.65 1.29
C ALA A 32 13.43 -6.16 2.66
N ASP A 33 13.97 -5.07 3.17
CA ASP A 33 13.53 -4.47 4.44
C ASP A 33 12.25 -3.66 4.24
N TRP A 34 12.15 -2.95 3.12
CA TRP A 34 10.99 -2.11 2.79
C TRP A 34 9.76 -2.91 2.38
N PHE A 35 9.96 -4.15 1.95
CA PHE A 35 8.95 -4.96 1.28
C PHE A 35 7.59 -5.01 2.00
N PRO A 36 7.53 -5.26 3.32
CA PRO A 36 6.25 -5.31 4.04
C PRO A 36 5.54 -3.95 4.07
N ASN A 37 6.28 -2.89 4.37
CA ASN A 37 5.74 -1.54 4.54
C ASN A 37 5.46 -0.83 3.21
N LEU A 38 6.10 -1.26 2.13
CA LEU A 38 5.78 -0.86 0.77
C LEU A 38 4.41 -1.40 0.33
N LEU A 39 4.07 -2.64 0.72
CA LEU A 39 2.85 -3.34 0.30
C LEU A 39 1.63 -3.01 1.17
N ALA A 40 1.83 -2.67 2.44
CA ALA A 40 0.78 -2.27 3.37
C ALA A 40 -0.17 -1.18 2.81
N PRO A 41 0.30 -0.01 2.34
CA PRO A 41 -0.58 1.02 1.77
C PRO A 41 -1.28 0.52 0.50
N MET A 42 -0.66 -0.37 -0.28
CA MET A 42 -1.27 -0.92 -1.49
C MET A 42 -2.52 -1.74 -1.15
N ILE A 43 -2.42 -2.64 -0.18
CA ILE A 43 -3.55 -3.46 0.27
C ILE A 43 -4.65 -2.57 0.85
N LEU A 44 -4.30 -1.63 1.72
CA LEU A 44 -5.27 -0.75 2.38
C LEU A 44 -6.05 0.10 1.37
N VAL A 45 -5.36 0.73 0.41
CA VAL A 45 -5.99 1.55 -0.62
C VAL A 45 -6.84 0.71 -1.56
N LEU A 46 -6.38 -0.47 -1.99
CA LEU A 46 -7.16 -1.37 -2.84
C LEU A 46 -8.41 -1.89 -2.14
N LEU A 47 -8.28 -2.29 -0.88
CA LEU A 47 -9.40 -2.75 -0.07
C LEU A 47 -10.43 -1.64 0.12
N TYR A 48 -9.97 -0.43 0.45
CA TYR A 48 -10.85 0.74 0.59
C TYR A 48 -11.57 1.06 -0.72
N THR A 49 -10.83 1.10 -1.84
CA THR A 49 -11.38 1.38 -3.18
C THR A 49 -12.45 0.37 -3.55
N LEU A 50 -12.25 -0.92 -3.23
CA LEU A 50 -13.22 -1.97 -3.51
C LEU A 50 -14.45 -1.91 -2.60
N ILE A 51 -14.26 -1.70 -1.28
CA ILE A 51 -15.38 -1.66 -0.32
C ILE A 51 -16.25 -0.40 -0.52
N LYS A 52 -15.62 0.73 -0.84
CA LYS A 52 -16.30 2.02 -1.00
C LYS A 52 -16.62 2.37 -2.45
N GLU A 53 -16.32 1.46 -3.38
CA GLU A 53 -16.52 1.65 -4.83
C GLU A 53 -16.01 3.02 -5.31
N VAL A 54 -14.81 3.39 -4.84
CA VAL A 54 -14.27 4.73 -5.08
C VAL A 54 -14.05 4.93 -6.57
N ASN A 55 -14.71 5.94 -7.14
CA ASN A 55 -14.56 6.38 -8.51
C ASN A 55 -14.00 7.81 -8.63
N ASP A 56 -13.95 8.55 -7.53
CA ASP A 56 -13.46 9.93 -7.47
C ASP A 56 -11.98 10.01 -7.09
N LYS A 57 -11.22 10.81 -7.85
CA LYS A 57 -9.76 10.97 -7.68
C LYS A 57 -9.39 11.69 -6.39
N ALA A 58 -10.22 12.63 -5.93
CA ALA A 58 -9.97 13.38 -4.70
C ALA A 58 -10.25 12.52 -3.48
N VAL A 59 -11.30 11.68 -3.51
CA VAL A 59 -11.56 10.65 -2.49
C VAL A 59 -10.40 9.67 -2.41
N LEU A 60 -9.93 9.15 -3.55
CA LEU A 60 -8.78 8.25 -3.61
C LEU A 60 -7.51 8.90 -3.03
N PHE A 61 -7.23 10.16 -3.39
CA PHE A 61 -6.06 10.88 -2.89
C PHE A 61 -6.12 11.07 -1.37
N ARG A 62 -7.25 11.54 -0.85
CA ARG A 62 -7.46 11.71 0.59
C ARG A 62 -7.31 10.38 1.32
N ALA A 63 -7.94 9.32 0.83
CA ALA A 63 -7.84 7.99 1.42
C ALA A 63 -6.39 7.49 1.45
N THR A 64 -5.66 7.64 0.34
CA THR A 64 -4.24 7.27 0.26
C THR A 64 -3.42 8.04 1.30
N CYS A 65 -3.59 9.36 1.38
CA CYS A 65 -2.88 10.19 2.37
C CYS A 65 -3.23 9.78 3.80
N SER A 66 -4.50 9.48 4.08
CA SER A 66 -4.96 9.02 5.40
C SER A 66 -4.34 7.68 5.80
N PHE A 67 -4.26 6.70 4.88
CA PHE A 67 -3.62 5.43 5.16
C PHE A 67 -2.12 5.58 5.38
N VAL A 68 -1.43 6.36 4.53
CA VAL A 68 0.00 6.64 4.70
C VAL A 68 0.24 7.35 6.05
N ALA A 69 -0.54 8.37 6.38
CA ALA A 69 -0.43 9.05 7.67
C ALA A 69 -0.68 8.08 8.84
N GLY A 70 -1.65 7.18 8.72
CA GLY A 70 -1.90 6.13 9.70
C GLY A 70 -0.72 5.18 9.89
N LEU A 71 -0.05 4.78 8.81
CA LEU A 71 1.17 3.94 8.87
C LEU A 71 2.35 4.69 9.49
N ILE A 72 2.50 5.99 9.20
CA ILE A 72 3.54 6.82 9.84
C ILE A 72 3.28 6.96 11.34
N ILE A 73 2.02 7.22 11.72
CA ILE A 73 1.63 7.27 13.13
C ILE A 73 1.87 5.91 13.79
N TYR A 74 1.56 4.80 13.11
CA TYR A 74 1.83 3.46 13.59
C TYR A 74 3.32 3.27 13.90
N GLU A 75 4.21 3.70 13.01
CA GLU A 75 5.66 3.64 13.28
C GLU A 75 6.08 4.50 14.46
N ILE A 76 5.56 5.73 14.59
CA ILE A 76 5.85 6.57 15.76
C ILE A 76 5.37 5.90 17.05
N VAL A 77 4.19 5.26 17.02
CA VAL A 77 3.64 4.54 18.17
C VAL A 77 4.51 3.35 18.58
N GLN A 78 5.27 2.74 17.65
CA GLN A 78 6.18 1.64 17.99
C GLN A 78 7.26 2.04 19.01
N LEU A 79 7.62 3.34 19.11
CA LEU A 79 8.53 3.84 20.16
C LEU A 79 8.04 3.55 21.59
N PHE A 80 6.73 3.35 21.76
CA PHE A 80 6.09 3.10 23.04
C PHE A 80 5.73 1.62 23.25
N ILE A 81 5.99 0.74 22.27
CA ILE A 81 5.66 -0.69 22.34
C ILE A 81 6.94 -1.48 22.64
N PRO A 82 7.02 -2.20 23.78
CA PRO A 82 8.14 -3.09 24.06
C PRO A 82 8.32 -4.12 22.94
N SER A 83 9.58 -4.40 22.57
CA SER A 83 9.96 -5.34 21.50
C SER A 83 9.66 -4.89 20.07
N ARG A 84 9.31 -3.61 19.84
CA ARG A 84 9.23 -3.00 18.51
C ARG A 84 10.29 -1.91 18.36
N THR A 85 10.70 -1.67 17.11
CA THR A 85 11.76 -0.73 16.78
C THR A 85 11.25 0.24 15.75
N PHE A 86 11.27 1.52 16.09
CA PHE A 86 11.04 2.58 15.12
C PHE A 86 12.06 2.51 13.98
N ASP A 87 11.60 2.33 12.74
CA ASP A 87 12.44 2.38 11.55
C ASP A 87 11.97 3.47 10.58
N HIS A 88 12.81 4.48 10.39
CA HIS A 88 12.56 5.55 9.41
C HIS A 88 12.47 5.01 7.97
N LYS A 89 13.07 3.85 7.67
CA LYS A 89 12.92 3.17 6.37
C LYS A 89 11.49 2.74 6.13
N ASP A 90 10.75 2.35 7.17
CA ASP A 90 9.36 1.90 7.08
C ASP A 90 8.41 3.07 6.78
N ILE A 91 8.70 4.25 7.32
CA ILE A 91 8.05 5.50 6.96
C ILE A 91 8.25 5.79 5.47
N ILE A 92 9.49 5.74 4.98
CA ILE A 92 9.80 6.00 3.57
C ILE A 92 9.09 4.96 2.67
N ALA A 93 9.15 3.68 3.02
CA ALA A 93 8.49 2.61 2.30
C ALA A 93 6.98 2.81 2.22
N SER A 94 6.35 3.25 3.32
CA SER A 94 4.91 3.53 3.36
C SER A 94 4.52 4.69 2.44
N VAL A 95 5.32 5.76 2.40
CA VAL A 95 5.10 6.91 1.51
C VAL A 95 5.26 6.50 0.04
N VAL A 96 6.33 5.78 -0.29
CA VAL A 96 6.59 5.29 -1.65
C VAL A 96 5.49 4.32 -2.10
N GLY A 97 5.09 3.39 -1.23
CA GLY A 97 4.01 2.45 -1.50
C GLY A 97 2.67 3.14 -1.75
N GLY A 98 2.36 4.18 -0.97
CA GLY A 98 1.20 5.05 -1.17
C GLY A 98 1.22 5.76 -2.53
N ALA A 99 2.36 6.34 -2.92
CA ALA A 99 2.51 7.01 -4.21
C ALA A 99 2.34 6.03 -5.38
N ILE A 100 2.94 4.84 -5.29
CA ILE A 100 2.82 3.79 -6.32
C ILE A 100 1.36 3.36 -6.46
N ILE A 101 0.67 3.00 -5.38
CA ILE A 101 -0.70 2.51 -5.50
C ILE A 101 -1.65 3.58 -6.01
N TYR A 102 -1.46 4.83 -5.59
CA TYR A 102 -2.24 5.94 -6.12
C TYR A 102 -2.10 6.04 -7.64
N GLY A 103 -0.86 5.99 -8.15
CA GLY A 103 -0.59 5.99 -9.60
C GLY A 103 -1.22 4.79 -10.33
N VAL A 104 -1.13 3.59 -9.74
CA VAL A 104 -1.72 2.36 -10.31
C VAL A 104 -3.24 2.50 -10.41
N VAL A 105 -3.92 2.92 -9.34
CA VAL A 105 -5.38 3.05 -9.34
C VAL A 105 -5.84 4.16 -10.29
N LEU A 106 -5.10 5.27 -10.38
CA LEU A 106 -5.36 6.30 -11.41
C LEU A 106 -5.20 5.75 -12.83
N GLY A 107 -4.18 4.91 -13.07
CA GLY A 107 -4.00 4.21 -14.33
C GLY A 107 -5.19 3.31 -14.66
N VAL A 108 -5.71 2.58 -13.67
CA VAL A 108 -6.93 1.77 -13.80
C VAL A 108 -8.14 2.64 -14.13
N PHE A 109 -8.36 3.76 -13.44
CA PHE A 109 -9.46 4.69 -13.76
C PHE A 109 -9.35 5.28 -15.17
N LYS A 110 -8.13 5.43 -15.70
CA LYS A 110 -7.92 5.91 -17.07
C LYS A 110 -8.23 4.84 -18.12
N LEU A 111 -7.87 3.58 -17.84
CA LEU A 111 -8.11 2.44 -18.74
C LEU A 111 -9.56 1.97 -18.69
N PHE A 112 -10.18 2.06 -17.51
CA PHE A 112 -11.54 1.66 -17.23
C PHE A 112 -12.23 2.83 -16.51
N PRO A 113 -12.67 3.85 -17.27
CA PRO A 113 -13.34 4.99 -16.69
C PRO A 113 -14.58 4.52 -15.92
N PRO A 114 -14.77 5.00 -14.68
CA PRO A 114 -15.99 4.71 -13.94
C PRO A 114 -17.19 5.19 -14.77
N LEU A 115 -18.24 4.38 -14.78
CA LEU A 115 -19.48 4.75 -15.47
C LEU A 115 -19.98 6.08 -14.90
N PRO A 116 -20.48 7.00 -15.74
CA PRO A 116 -21.02 8.26 -15.26
C PRO A 116 -22.09 8.00 -14.19
N ASP A 117 -22.00 8.74 -13.08
CA ASP A 117 -22.93 8.61 -11.96
C ASP A 117 -24.38 8.74 -12.48
N GLN A 118 -25.18 7.68 -12.33
CA GLN A 118 -26.61 7.67 -12.68
C GLN A 118 -27.46 8.52 -11.72
N VAL A 119 -26.86 9.42 -10.93
CA VAL A 119 -27.44 10.04 -9.74
C VAL A 119 -27.75 11.53 -9.94
N SER A 120 -27.87 11.99 -11.18
CA SER A 120 -28.45 13.33 -11.48
C SER A 120 -29.93 13.27 -11.88
N GLN A 121 -30.63 12.17 -11.61
CA GLN A 121 -32.08 12.07 -11.78
C GLN A 121 -32.75 11.44 -10.55
N LYS A 122 -32.69 12.12 -9.40
CA LYS A 122 -33.73 12.05 -8.37
C LYS A 122 -33.85 13.39 -7.67
#